data_AF-A0A9D0UP55-F1
#
_entry.id   AF-A0A9D0UP55-F1
#
_cell.length_a   1.000
_cell.length_b   1.000
_cell.length_c   1.000
_cell.angle_alpha   90.00
_cell.angle_beta   90.00
_cell.angle_gamma   90.00
#
_symmetry.space_group_name_H-M   'P 1'
#
loop_
_entity.id
_entity.type
_entity.pdbx_description
1 polymer ?
#
loop_
_entity_poly.entity_id
_entity_poly.type
_entity_poly.pdbx_seq_one_letter_code
_entity_poly.pdbx_strand_id
1 'polypeptide(L)' 'MLIKLADALDTTVDYLLTGNPVEEMPLGNARLFRRFQAVEGFDPEDQEAVIKLIDAMIAKHKMQATLTSLDDQAASA' A
#
# COMPACT_ATOMS: atom_id res chain seq x y z
N MET A 1 -29.93 -7.35 -10.18
CA MET A 1 -30.46 -6.17 -9.46
C MET A 1 -29.40 -5.56 -8.55
N LEU A 2 -28.66 -6.37 -7.79
CA LEU A 2 -27.55 -5.92 -6.94
C LEU A 2 -26.47 -5.13 -7.67
N ILE A 3 -26.08 -5.50 -8.90
CA ILE A 3 -25.10 -4.76 -9.71
C ILE A 3 -25.51 -3.30 -9.92
N LYS A 4 -26.76 -3.08 -10.36
CA LYS A 4 -27.29 -1.72 -10.59
C LYS A 4 -27.38 -0.90 -9.29
N LEU A 5 -27.55 -1.58 -8.16
CA LEU A 5 -27.61 -0.96 -6.84
C LEU A 5 -26.22 -0.59 -6.34
N ALA A 6 -25.23 -1.45 -6.60
CA ALA A 6 -23.82 -1.19 -6.31
C ALA A 6 -23.32 0.03 -7.10
N ASP A 7 -23.62 0.09 -8.41
CA ASP A 7 -23.29 1.24 -9.26
C ASP A 7 -23.98 2.53 -8.80
N ALA A 8 -25.25 2.47 -8.38
CA ALA A 8 -25.99 3.65 -7.93
C ALA A 8 -25.54 4.20 -6.57
N LEU A 9 -24.94 3.35 -5.74
CA LEU A 9 -24.47 3.69 -4.40
C LEU A 9 -22.95 3.84 -4.31
N ASP A 10 -22.25 3.81 -5.47
CA ASP A 10 -20.79 3.84 -5.59
C ASP A 10 -20.09 2.85 -4.63
N THR A 11 -20.60 1.62 -4.61
CA THR A 11 -20.10 0.55 -3.74
C THR A 11 -19.94 -0.75 -4.52
N THR A 12 -19.45 -1.82 -3.90
CA THR A 12 -19.27 -3.11 -4.58
C THR A 12 -20.44 -4.05 -4.31
N VAL A 13 -20.69 -4.97 -5.24
CA VAL A 13 -21.71 -6.02 -5.06
C VAL A 13 -21.42 -6.87 -3.82
N ASP A 14 -20.14 -7.10 -3.53
CA ASP A 14 -19.74 -7.84 -2.34
C ASP A 14 -20.09 -7.10 -1.05
N TYR A 15 -19.81 -5.79 -0.97
CA TYR A 15 -20.20 -4.95 0.17
C TYR A 15 -21.70 -5.01 0.45
N LEU A 16 -22.54 -5.03 -0.59
CA LEU A 16 -23.99 -5.17 -0.43
C LEU A 16 -24.43 -6.53 0.10
N LEU A 17 -23.62 -7.57 -0.09
CA LEU A 17 -23.92 -8.95 0.32
C LEU A 17 -23.34 -9.29 1.69
N THR A 18 -22.13 -8.81 1.99
CA THR A 18 -21.36 -9.21 3.16
C THR A 18 -21.31 -8.13 4.24
N GLY A 19 -21.68 -6.88 3.91
CA GLY A 19 -21.68 -5.73 4.82
C GLY A 19 -20.28 -5.29 5.25
N ASN A 20 -19.24 -6.03 4.86
CA ASN A 20 -17.84 -5.66 4.96
C ASN A 20 -17.37 -5.37 3.54
N PRO A 21 -16.62 -4.29 3.28
CA PRO A 21 -15.83 -4.29 2.07
C PRO A 21 -14.96 -5.55 2.14
N VAL A 22 -14.91 -6.32 1.06
CA VAL A 22 -13.69 -7.10 0.81
C VAL A 22 -12.60 -6.04 0.71
N GLU A 23 -12.07 -5.62 1.85
CA GLU A 23 -10.68 -5.30 1.98
C GLU A 23 -10.01 -6.61 1.57
N GLU A 24 -9.80 -6.80 0.27
CA GLU A 24 -8.60 -7.48 -0.18
C GLU A 24 -7.51 -6.78 0.61
N MET A 25 -7.06 -7.35 1.74
CA MET A 25 -5.99 -6.75 2.53
C MET A 25 -4.83 -6.62 1.54
N PRO A 26 -4.54 -5.41 0.99
CA PRO A 26 -3.68 -5.32 -0.18
C PRO A 26 -2.22 -5.61 0.21
N LEU A 27 -1.97 -5.58 1.52
CA LEU A 27 -0.71 -5.83 2.15
C LEU A 27 -0.76 -7.22 2.79
N GLY A 28 0.05 -8.15 2.30
CA GLY A 28 0.26 -9.46 2.92
C GLY A 28 0.82 -9.39 4.36
N ASN A 29 1.08 -8.18 4.89
CA ASN A 29 1.57 -7.94 6.24
C ASN A 29 0.57 -7.10 7.06
N ALA A 30 -0.26 -7.79 7.84
CA ALA A 30 -1.26 -7.19 8.73
C ALA A 30 -0.67 -6.18 9.74
N ARG A 31 0.60 -6.34 10.12
CA ARG A 31 1.25 -5.39 11.04
C ARG A 31 1.52 -4.04 10.35
N LEU A 32 1.92 -4.03 9.08
CA LEU A 32 2.15 -2.79 8.34
C LEU A 32 0.84 -2.06 8.08
N PHE A 33 -0.19 -2.80 7.68
CA PHE A 33 -1.52 -2.24 7.44
C PHE A 33 -2.07 -1.49 8.66
N ARG A 34 -2.03 -2.12 9.85
CA ARG A 34 -2.47 -1.48 11.10
C ARG A 34 -1.68 -0.21 11.45
N ARG A 35 -0.42 -0.11 11.04
CA ARG A 35 0.39 1.09 11.26
C ARG A 35 -0.02 2.21 10.32
N PHE A 36 -0.37 1.91 9.07
CA PHE A 36 -0.91 2.90 8.15
C PHE A 36 -2.28 3.42 8.58
N GLN A 37 -3.18 2.53 9.02
CA GLN A 37 -4.48 2.94 9.58
C GLN A 37 -4.34 3.89 10.78
N ALA A 38 -3.35 3.66 11.66
CA ALA A 38 -3.12 4.54 12.79
C ALA A 38 -2.67 5.95 12.38
N VAL A 39 -1.97 6.09 11.25
CA VAL A 39 -1.47 7.37 10.73
C VAL A 39 -2.59 8.20 10.10
N GLU A 40 -3.69 7.59 9.65
CA GLU A 40 -4.86 8.31 9.11
C GLU A 40 -5.48 9.28 10.13
N GLY A 41 -5.31 9.01 11.43
CA GLY A 41 -5.79 9.88 12.51
C GLY A 41 -4.84 11.04 12.87
N PHE A 42 -3.65 11.12 12.25
CA PHE A 42 -2.67 12.17 12.56
C PHE A 42 -3.03 13.46 11.82
N ASP A 43 -2.39 14.57 12.20
CA ASP A 43 -2.53 15.79 11.43
C ASP A 43 -1.85 15.68 10.04
N PRO A 44 -2.21 16.55 9.08
CA PRO A 44 -1.68 16.47 7.73
C PRO A 44 -0.16 16.61 7.61
N GLU A 45 0.49 17.35 8.52
CA GLU A 45 1.95 17.55 8.50
C GLU A 45 2.67 16.27 8.92
N ASP A 46 2.18 15.62 9.97
CA ASP A 46 2.67 14.33 10.45
C ASP A 46 2.41 13.21 9.42
N GLN A 47 1.25 13.21 8.76
CA GLN A 47 0.96 12.26 7.67
C GLN A 47 1.98 12.40 6.53
N GLU A 48 2.23 13.63 6.09
CA GLU A 48 3.19 13.93 5.01
C GLU A 48 4.62 13.55 5.41
N ALA A 49 5.01 13.74 6.66
CA ALA A 49 6.31 13.31 7.18
C ALA A 49 6.47 11.78 7.11
N VAL A 50 5.43 11.03 7.47
CA VAL A 50 5.42 9.56 7.37
C VAL A 50 5.54 9.10 5.92
N ILE A 51 4.82 9.73 4.99
CA ILE A 51 4.89 9.42 3.55
C ILE A 51 6.31 9.60 3.03
N LYS A 52 6.95 10.75 3.32
CA LYS A 52 8.35 11.02 2.93
C LYS A 52 9.33 10.00 3.46
N LEU A 53 9.14 9.55 4.71
CA LEU A 53 9.99 8.52 5.30
C LEU A 53 9.85 7.18 4.54
N ILE A 54 8.62 6.79 4.20
CA ILE A 54 8.35 5.57 3.43
C ILE A 54 9.02 5.66 2.06
N ASP A 55 8.85 6.78 1.35
CA ASP A 55 9.45 7.01 0.04
C ASP A 55 10.98 6.93 0.08
N ALA A 56 11.60 7.55 1.08
CA ALA A 56 13.04 7.48 1.28
C ALA A 56 13.54 6.03 1.50
N MET A 57 12.80 5.23 2.27
CA MET A 57 13.12 3.82 2.51
C MET A 57 12.98 2.98 1.24
N ILE A 58 11.95 3.22 0.43
CA ILE A 58 11.75 2.56 -0.86
C ILE A 58 12.90 2.92 -1.83
N ALA A 59 13.25 4.20 -1.92
CA ALA A 59 14.33 4.68 -2.78
C ALA A 59 15.67 4.03 -2.39
N LYS A 60 16.00 4.01 -1.09
CA LYS A 60 17.20 3.35 -0.56
C LYS A 60 17.24 1.87 -0.96
N HIS A 61 16.15 1.14 -0.79
CA HIS A 61 16.09 -0.29 -1.08
C HIS A 61 16.29 -0.57 -2.58
N LYS A 62 15.62 0.20 -3.45
CA LYS A 62 15.78 0.09 -4.90
C LYS A 62 17.22 0.35 -5.33
N MET A 63 17.84 1.41 -4.80
CA MET A 63 19.24 1.74 -5.11
C MET A 63 20.20 0.63 -4.69
N GLN A 64 20.03 0.05 -3.49
CA GLN A 64 20.85 -1.07 -3.04
C GLN A 64 20.72 -2.28 -3.97
N ALA A 65 19.49 -2.63 -4.39
CA ALA A 65 19.26 -3.72 -5.33
C ALA A 65 19.95 -3.47 -6.69
N THR A 66 19.92 -2.23 -7.18
CA THR A 66 20.59 -1.86 -8.44
C THR A 66 22.11 -1.95 -8.31
N LEU A 67 22.70 -1.51 -7.20
CA LEU A 67 24.15 -1.59 -6.97
C LEU A 67 24.64 -3.04 -6.92
N THR A 68 23.95 -3.91 -6.18
CA THR A 68 24.29 -5.35 -6.14
C THR A 68 24.24 -5.99 -7.53
N SER A 69 23.25 -5.65 -8.35
CA SER A 69 23.14 -6.17 -9.73
C SER A 69 24.23 -5.68 -10.69
N LEU A 70 24.82 -4.51 -10.43
CA LEU A 70 25.93 -3.98 -11.22
C LEU A 70 27.27 -4.61 -10.83
N ASP A 71 27.49 -4.85 -9.53
CA ASP A 71 28.68 -5.53 -9.03
C ASP A 71 28.75 -6.99 -9.54
N ASP A 72 27.61 -7.69 -9.57
CA ASP A 72 27.53 -9.07 -10.09
C ASP A 72 27.84 -9.15 -11.60
N GLN A 73 27.43 -8.13 -12.38
CA GLN A 73 27.74 -8.06 -13.82
C GLN A 73 29.21 -7.74 -14.08
N ALA A 74 29.81 -6.86 -13.26
CA ALA A 74 31.23 -6.51 -13.36
C ALA A 74 32.18 -7.65 -12.95
N ALA A 75 31.74 -8.55 -12.07
CA ALA A 75 32.51 -9.74 -11.66
C ALA A 75 32.42 -10.92 -12.66
N SER A 76 31.54 -10.83 -13.66
CA SER A 76 31.31 -11.87 -14.67
C SER A 76 31.85 -11.54 -16.08
N ALA A 77 32.54 -10.40 -16.23
CA ALA A 77 33.19 -9.92 -17.44
C ALA A 77 34.72 -9.92 -17.30
#